data_AF-A0A1T5EXF9-F1
#
_entry.id   AF-A0A1T5EXF9-F1
#
_cell.length_a   1.000
_cell.length_b   1.000
_cell.length_c   1.000
_cell.angle_alpha   90.00
_cell.angle_beta   90.00
_cell.angle_gamma   90.00
#
_symmetry.space_group_name_H-M   'P 1'
#
loop_
_entity.id
_entity.type
_entity.pdbx_description
1 polymer ?
#
loop_
_entity_poly.entity_id
_entity_poly.type
_entity_poly.pdbx_seq_one_letter_code
_entity_poly.pdbx_strand_id
1 'polypeptide(L)'
;MTPRFRDFNFFLLRTPRLPSSVIHRLNRLDSKEDAWNYVNSLLLNPEILDAIYVASEDLFRELVNHLGSEYTPSKSKLLTSLYKYVNRMAGRPTPYGKFAGVALGKTDELKTCLELSGEFFPTFRLDTEYTSYLISLATQEKSSQRQLNYFTNSTLYEYPPDQVHLY
;
A
#
# COMPACT_ATOMS: atom_id res chain seq x y z
N MET A 1 -32.45 -1.69 30.11
CA MET A 1 -31.29 -0.78 29.92
C MET A 1 -31.12 -0.56 28.43
N THR A 2 -31.19 0.69 27.96
CA THR A 2 -30.90 1.04 26.57
C THR A 2 -29.38 1.01 26.35
N PRO A 3 -28.87 0.34 25.29
CA PRO A 3 -27.44 0.30 25.03
C PRO A 3 -26.91 1.72 24.74
N ARG A 4 -25.81 2.08 25.39
CA ARG A 4 -25.17 3.41 25.28
C ARG A 4 -24.39 3.59 23.96
N PHE A 5 -24.13 2.49 23.27
CA PHE A 5 -23.47 2.42 21.97
C PHE A 5 -24.29 1.56 21.02
N ARG A 6 -24.37 2.00 19.77
CA ARG A 6 -24.97 1.26 18.66
C ARG A 6 -23.87 0.98 17.65
N ASP A 7 -23.76 -0.25 17.19
CA ASP A 7 -22.85 -0.60 16.11
C ASP A 7 -23.42 -0.12 14.76
N PHE A 8 -22.54 -0.09 13.75
CA PHE A 8 -22.92 0.29 12.39
C PHE A 8 -23.35 -0.91 11.54
N ASN A 9 -23.50 -2.10 12.16
CA ASN A 9 -23.73 -3.39 11.49
C ASN A 9 -22.62 -3.84 10.51
N PHE A 10 -21.47 -3.15 10.52
CA PHE A 10 -20.32 -3.48 9.68
C PHE A 10 -19.00 -3.12 10.37
N PHE A 11 -17.92 -3.70 9.88
CA PHE A 11 -16.56 -3.35 10.26
C PHE A 11 -15.64 -3.35 9.04
N LEU A 12 -14.54 -2.62 9.14
CA LEU A 12 -13.46 -2.69 8.16
C LEU A 12 -12.42 -3.68 8.64
N LEU A 13 -12.16 -4.68 7.82
CA LEU A 13 -11.09 -5.63 8.03
C LEU A 13 -9.88 -5.22 7.21
N ARG A 14 -8.71 -5.22 7.84
CA ARG A 14 -7.43 -5.02 7.16
C ARG A 14 -6.59 -6.27 7.33
N THR A 15 -6.14 -6.85 6.22
CA THR A 15 -5.39 -8.11 6.24
C THR A 15 -4.06 -7.95 5.51
N PRO A 16 -2.95 -8.46 6.05
CA PRO A 16 -1.73 -8.60 5.26
C PRO A 16 -1.98 -9.49 4.04
N ARG A 17 -1.22 -9.30 2.98
CA ARG A 17 -1.35 -10.09 1.75
C ARG A 17 -0.90 -11.53 1.91
N LEU A 18 0.13 -11.74 2.73
CA LEU A 18 0.70 -13.06 2.99
C LEU A 18 0.27 -13.54 4.38
N PRO A 19 0.09 -14.85 4.57
CA PRO A 19 -0.19 -15.39 5.88
C PRO A 19 1.06 -15.23 6.78
N SER A 20 0.84 -15.04 8.09
CA SER A 20 1.94 -14.91 9.06
C SER A 20 2.86 -16.14 9.09
N SER A 21 2.37 -17.31 8.68
CA SER A 21 3.17 -18.52 8.52
C SER A 21 4.37 -18.32 7.59
N VAL A 22 4.29 -17.41 6.61
CA VAL A 22 5.40 -17.08 5.72
C VAL A 22 6.59 -16.51 6.50
N ILE A 23 6.35 -15.52 7.37
CA ILE A 23 7.43 -14.93 8.16
C ILE A 23 7.89 -15.85 9.29
N HIS A 24 6.98 -16.61 9.90
CA HIS A 24 7.34 -17.62 10.90
C HIS A 24 8.27 -18.69 10.32
N ARG A 25 8.02 -19.13 9.08
CA ARG A 25 8.91 -20.06 8.37
C ARG A 25 10.25 -19.41 8.07
N LEU A 26 10.26 -18.20 7.50
CA LEU A 26 11.48 -17.49 7.15
C LEU A 26 12.41 -17.27 8.36
N ASN A 27 11.84 -17.01 9.55
CA ASN A 27 12.60 -16.82 10.80
C ASN A 27 13.17 -18.11 11.40
N ARG A 28 12.73 -19.28 10.92
CA ARG A 28 13.21 -20.60 11.38
C ARG A 28 14.27 -21.20 10.46
N LEU A 29 14.64 -20.51 9.39
CA LEU A 29 15.68 -20.97 8.48
C LEU A 29 17.05 -20.64 9.07
N ASP A 30 17.94 -21.63 9.10
CA ASP A 30 19.22 -21.54 9.79
C ASP A 30 20.32 -20.91 8.93
N SER A 31 20.10 -20.78 7.62
CA SER A 31 21.08 -20.22 6.69
C SER A 31 20.48 -19.12 5.80
N LYS A 32 21.34 -18.20 5.35
CA LYS A 32 20.96 -17.17 4.38
C LYS A 32 20.64 -17.75 3.00
N GLU A 33 21.23 -18.89 2.67
CA GLU A 33 20.98 -19.59 1.41
C GLU A 33 19.56 -20.19 1.40
N ASP A 34 19.15 -20.84 2.48
CA ASP A 34 17.78 -21.35 2.62
C ASP A 34 16.76 -20.21 2.61
N ALA A 35 17.05 -19.13 3.31
CA ALA A 35 16.21 -17.92 3.31
C ALA A 35 16.10 -17.32 1.91
N TRP A 36 17.20 -17.26 1.16
CA TRP A 36 17.22 -16.77 -0.23
C TRP A 36 16.36 -17.66 -1.14
N ASN A 37 16.54 -18.98 -1.06
CA ASN A 37 15.78 -19.94 -1.87
C ASN A 37 14.28 -19.87 -1.55
N TYR A 38 13.92 -19.76 -0.26
CA TYR A 38 12.53 -19.62 0.14
C TYR A 38 11.92 -18.28 -0.33
N VAL A 39 12.63 -17.16 -0.16
CA VAL A 39 12.16 -15.86 -0.66
C VAL A 39 11.99 -15.89 -2.19
N ASN A 40 12.94 -16.45 -2.94
CA ASN A 40 12.82 -16.62 -4.38
C ASN A 40 11.59 -17.45 -4.78
N SER A 41 11.26 -18.49 -4.01
CA SER A 41 10.06 -19.27 -4.27
C SER A 41 8.76 -18.45 -4.11
N LEU A 42 8.74 -17.46 -3.20
CA LEU A 42 7.62 -16.53 -3.09
C LEU A 42 7.53 -15.61 -4.31
N LEU A 43 8.67 -15.17 -4.83
CA LEU A 43 8.75 -14.25 -5.98
C LEU A 43 8.34 -14.88 -7.31
N LEU A 44 8.18 -16.21 -7.38
CA LEU A 44 7.53 -16.89 -8.51
C LEU A 44 6.05 -16.48 -8.66
N ASN A 45 5.44 -15.98 -7.58
CA ASN A 45 4.11 -15.39 -7.67
C ASN A 45 4.22 -13.95 -8.22
N PRO A 46 3.70 -13.68 -9.44
CA PRO A 46 3.79 -12.36 -10.05
C PRO A 46 3.14 -11.28 -9.19
N GLU A 47 2.13 -11.63 -8.40
CA GLU A 47 1.46 -10.68 -7.52
C GLU A 47 2.34 -10.17 -6.37
N ILE A 48 3.27 -10.99 -5.89
CA ILE A 48 4.25 -10.58 -4.87
C ILE A 48 5.32 -9.70 -5.51
N LEU A 49 5.75 -10.08 -6.71
CA LEU A 49 6.73 -9.32 -7.49
C LEU A 49 6.21 -7.92 -7.85
N ASP A 50 4.97 -7.83 -8.32
CA ASP A 50 4.25 -6.57 -8.55
C ASP A 50 4.18 -5.71 -7.30
N ALA A 51 3.93 -6.32 -6.14
CA ALA A 51 3.84 -5.58 -4.89
C ALA A 51 5.18 -4.92 -4.53
N ILE A 52 6.30 -5.59 -4.82
CA ILE A 52 7.64 -5.02 -4.66
C ILE A 52 7.86 -3.90 -5.66
N TYR A 53 7.53 -4.10 -6.94
CA TYR A 53 7.65 -3.08 -7.98
C TYR A 53 6.92 -1.78 -7.62
N VAL A 54 5.65 -1.88 -7.22
CA VAL A 54 4.84 -0.72 -6.81
C VAL A 54 5.41 -0.01 -5.58
N ALA A 55 6.07 -0.74 -4.68
CA ALA A 55 6.62 -0.15 -3.47
C ALA A 55 8.03 0.43 -3.65
N SER A 56 8.84 -0.15 -4.52
CA SER A 56 10.21 0.28 -4.79
C SER A 56 10.70 -0.27 -6.13
N GLU A 57 10.71 0.61 -7.12
CA GLU A 57 11.23 0.30 -8.45
C GLU A 57 12.73 -0.05 -8.40
N ASP A 58 13.53 0.66 -7.59
CA ASP A 58 14.97 0.39 -7.45
C ASP A 58 15.24 -1.02 -6.94
N LEU A 59 14.51 -1.45 -5.90
CA LEU A 59 14.65 -2.81 -5.37
C LEU A 59 14.21 -3.84 -6.42
N PHE A 60 13.13 -3.57 -7.14
CA PHE A 60 12.66 -4.47 -8.20
C PHE A 60 13.72 -4.61 -9.30
N ARG A 61 14.34 -3.50 -9.75
CA ARG A 61 15.41 -3.51 -10.76
C ARG A 61 16.62 -4.32 -10.29
N GLU A 62 17.04 -4.15 -9.04
CA GLU A 62 18.12 -4.96 -8.45
C GLU A 62 17.73 -6.44 -8.39
N LEU A 63 16.50 -6.74 -7.95
CA LEU A 63 15.99 -8.09 -7.81
C LEU A 63 15.94 -8.84 -9.14
N VAL A 64 15.45 -8.21 -10.21
CA VAL A 64 15.28 -8.85 -11.53
C VAL A 64 16.60 -9.40 -12.07
N ASN A 65 17.73 -8.73 -11.79
CA ASN A 65 19.06 -9.20 -12.18
C ASN A 65 19.53 -10.46 -11.42
N HIS A 66 18.83 -10.84 -10.35
CA HIS A 66 19.19 -11.93 -9.46
C HIS A 66 18.11 -13.00 -9.31
N LEU A 67 16.97 -12.87 -10.00
CA LEU A 67 15.90 -13.87 -10.00
C LEU A 67 16.43 -15.23 -10.47
N GLY A 68 16.15 -16.27 -9.69
CA GLY A 68 16.56 -17.65 -9.99
C GLY A 68 18.05 -17.95 -9.82
N SER A 69 18.87 -16.95 -9.47
CA SER A 69 20.29 -17.16 -9.20
C SER A 69 20.52 -17.72 -7.78
N GLU A 70 21.58 -18.50 -7.60
CA GLU A 70 21.99 -19.04 -6.30
C GLU A 70 22.40 -17.94 -5.32
N TYR A 71 22.34 -18.23 -4.02
CA TYR A 71 22.78 -17.26 -3.01
C TYR A 71 24.29 -17.01 -3.10
N THR A 72 24.69 -15.74 -2.94
CA THR A 72 26.08 -15.35 -2.76
C THR A 72 26.18 -14.33 -1.61
N PRO A 73 27.32 -14.26 -0.88
CA PRO A 73 27.48 -13.28 0.21
C PRO A 73 27.23 -11.82 -0.22
N SER A 74 27.53 -11.47 -1.47
CA SER A 74 27.24 -10.15 -2.05
C SER A 74 25.74 -9.80 -2.03
N LYS A 75 24.85 -10.79 -2.09
CA LYS A 75 23.38 -10.63 -2.06
C LYS A 75 22.82 -10.48 -0.65
N SER A 76 23.65 -10.47 0.40
CA SER A 76 23.17 -10.35 1.78
C SER A 76 22.37 -9.06 2.03
N LYS A 77 22.73 -7.95 1.37
CA LYS A 77 21.99 -6.68 1.49
C LYS A 77 20.62 -6.79 0.82
N LEU A 78 20.59 -7.31 -0.40
CA LEU A 78 19.35 -7.57 -1.14
C LEU A 78 18.41 -8.49 -0.36
N LEU A 79 18.91 -9.61 0.17
CA LEU A 79 18.12 -10.52 1.01
C LEU A 79 17.52 -9.81 2.24
N THR A 80 18.29 -8.93 2.87
CA THR A 80 17.80 -8.14 4.02
C THR A 80 16.68 -7.19 3.61
N SER A 81 16.78 -6.56 2.45
CA SER A 81 15.72 -5.72 1.89
C SER A 81 14.47 -6.55 1.58
N LEU A 82 14.61 -7.68 0.89
CA LEU A 82 13.49 -8.58 0.57
C LEU A 82 12.81 -9.11 1.84
N TYR A 83 13.58 -9.49 2.86
CA TYR A 83 13.05 -9.90 4.17
C TYR A 83 12.15 -8.82 4.77
N LYS A 84 12.54 -7.54 4.74
CA LYS A 84 11.72 -6.43 5.27
C LYS A 84 10.39 -6.32 4.52
N TYR A 85 10.40 -6.50 3.20
CA TYR A 85 9.19 -6.45 2.38
C TYR A 85 8.27 -7.66 2.63
N VAL A 86 8.83 -8.87 2.70
CA VAL A 86 8.07 -10.09 3.05
C VAL A 86 7.47 -9.97 4.45
N ASN A 87 8.24 -9.49 5.44
CA ASN A 87 7.74 -9.24 6.79
C ASN A 87 6.60 -8.20 6.80
N ARG A 88 6.69 -7.15 5.97
CA ARG A 88 5.59 -6.17 5.84
C ARG A 88 4.34 -6.81 5.25
N MET A 89 4.49 -7.62 4.20
CA MET A 89 3.39 -8.33 3.53
C MET A 89 2.75 -9.42 4.39
N ALA A 90 3.49 -10.02 5.33
CA ALA A 90 3.00 -11.11 6.18
C ALA A 90 2.59 -10.68 7.60
N GLY A 91 3.12 -9.55 8.09
CA GLY A 91 3.01 -9.15 9.49
C GLY A 91 2.33 -7.81 9.75
N ARG A 92 2.10 -6.97 8.73
CA ARG A 92 1.51 -5.64 8.91
C ARG A 92 0.22 -5.49 8.09
N PRO A 93 -0.96 -5.30 8.72
CA PRO A 93 -2.21 -5.10 8.01
C PRO A 93 -2.38 -3.66 7.47
N THR A 94 -1.37 -2.79 7.58
CA THR A 94 -1.47 -1.40 7.12
C THR A 94 -1.46 -1.34 5.58
N PRO A 95 -2.54 -0.87 4.92
CA PRO A 95 -2.61 -0.79 3.46
C PRO A 95 -1.53 0.14 2.90
N TYR A 96 -0.64 -0.42 2.09
CA TYR A 96 0.40 0.31 1.37
C TYR A 96 0.76 -0.46 0.10
N GLY A 97 0.66 0.21 -1.05
CA GLY A 97 0.82 -0.45 -2.35
C GLY A 97 -0.07 -1.69 -2.46
N LYS A 98 0.51 -2.83 -2.83
CA LYS A 98 -0.16 -4.14 -2.88
C LYS A 98 0.23 -5.05 -1.70
N PHE A 99 0.53 -4.54 -0.50
CA PHE A 99 0.98 -5.35 0.65
C PHE A 99 -0.11 -5.81 1.63
N ALA A 100 -1.25 -5.13 1.64
CA ALA A 100 -2.38 -5.47 2.50
C ALA A 100 -3.69 -5.09 1.80
N GLY A 101 -4.75 -5.82 2.11
CA GLY A 101 -6.09 -5.58 1.60
C GLY A 101 -6.99 -4.91 2.65
N VAL A 102 -8.08 -4.33 2.16
CA VAL A 102 -9.19 -3.87 2.99
C VAL A 102 -10.45 -4.56 2.52
N ALA A 103 -11.21 -5.12 3.45
CA ALA A 103 -12.49 -5.76 3.20
C ALA A 103 -13.55 -5.20 4.14
N LEU A 104 -14.81 -5.26 3.71
CA LEU A 104 -15.96 -4.91 4.53
C LEU A 104 -16.53 -6.19 5.13
N GLY A 105 -16.59 -6.27 6.45
CA GLY A 105 -17.29 -7.32 7.19
C GLY A 105 -18.65 -6.81 7.67
N LYS A 106 -19.61 -7.73 7.83
CA LYS A 106 -20.91 -7.46 8.46
C LYS A 106 -20.95 -8.11 9.83
N THR A 107 -21.58 -7.45 10.80
CA THR A 107 -21.88 -8.09 12.08
C THR A 107 -23.22 -8.83 11.97
N ASP A 108 -23.30 -9.99 12.62
CA ASP A 108 -24.49 -10.84 12.69
C ASP A 108 -24.69 -11.25 14.16
N GLU A 109 -25.93 -11.55 14.55
CA GLU A 109 -26.26 -12.00 15.91
C GLU A 109 -25.75 -13.42 16.17
N LEU A 110 -25.59 -14.21 15.10
CA LEU A 110 -25.06 -15.56 15.17
C LEU A 110 -23.54 -15.53 15.35
N LYS A 111 -23.04 -16.44 16.19
CA LYS A 111 -21.60 -16.65 16.36
C LYS A 111 -21.03 -17.25 15.07
N THR A 112 -20.20 -16.47 14.38
CA THR A 112 -19.54 -16.90 13.14
C THR A 112 -18.03 -17.00 13.32
N CYS A 113 -17.38 -17.68 12.36
CA CYS A 113 -15.95 -17.58 12.14
C CYS A 113 -15.68 -16.53 11.06
N LEU A 114 -14.53 -15.86 11.14
CA LEU A 114 -14.12 -14.93 10.10
C LEU A 114 -13.62 -15.72 8.88
N GLU A 115 -14.40 -15.68 7.80
CA GLU A 115 -14.00 -16.22 6.51
C GLU A 115 -13.70 -15.07 5.54
N LEU A 116 -12.51 -15.11 4.93
CA LEU A 116 -12.15 -14.17 3.89
C LEU A 116 -12.68 -14.70 2.56
N SER A 117 -13.80 -14.15 2.11
CA SER A 117 -14.39 -14.44 0.80
C SER A 117 -14.15 -13.31 -0.19
N GLY A 118 -14.14 -13.64 -1.48
CA GLY A 118 -14.03 -12.68 -2.57
C GLY A 118 -12.62 -12.60 -3.16
N GLU A 119 -12.49 -11.80 -4.21
CA GLU A 119 -11.27 -11.67 -4.98
C GLU A 119 -10.45 -10.44 -4.52
N PHE A 120 -9.13 -10.58 -4.56
CA PHE A 120 -8.21 -9.50 -4.21
C PHE A 120 -7.90 -8.66 -5.46
N PHE A 121 -8.43 -7.44 -5.51
CA PHE A 121 -8.20 -6.52 -6.64
C PHE A 121 -7.49 -5.24 -6.19
N PRO A 122 -6.47 -4.80 -6.95
CA PRO A 122 -5.83 -3.51 -6.70
C PRO A 122 -6.66 -2.36 -7.28
N THR A 123 -6.69 -1.23 -6.56
CA THR A 123 -7.20 0.05 -7.08
C THR A 123 -6.05 1.02 -7.20
N PHE A 124 -5.85 1.58 -8.40
CA PHE A 124 -4.79 2.53 -8.66
C PHE A 124 -5.34 3.96 -8.76
N ARG A 125 -4.53 4.92 -8.31
CA ARG A 125 -4.76 6.35 -8.51
C ARG A 125 -3.48 6.95 -9.03
N LEU A 126 -3.60 7.98 -9.86
CA LEU A 126 -2.45 8.78 -10.23
C LEU A 126 -1.88 9.44 -8.97
N ASP A 127 -0.58 9.64 -8.99
CA ASP A 127 0.08 10.44 -7.97
C ASP A 127 -0.54 11.84 -7.92
N THR A 128 -0.64 12.41 -6.72
CA THR A 128 -1.35 13.69 -6.51
C THR A 128 -0.57 14.86 -7.11
N GLU A 129 0.75 14.83 -7.06
CA GLU A 129 1.62 15.83 -7.68
C GLU A 129 1.51 15.74 -9.20
N TYR A 130 1.58 14.53 -9.76
CA TYR A 130 1.40 14.32 -11.19
C TYR A 130 0.00 14.76 -11.68
N THR A 131 -1.04 14.44 -10.90
CA THR A 131 -2.41 14.89 -11.20
C THR A 131 -2.49 16.41 -11.20
N SER A 132 -1.87 17.06 -10.23
CA SER A 132 -1.80 18.54 -10.14
C SER A 132 -1.05 19.14 -11.32
N TYR A 133 0.03 18.50 -11.76
CA TYR A 133 0.77 18.90 -12.96
C TYR A 133 -0.10 18.82 -14.22
N LEU A 134 -0.84 17.72 -14.43
CA LEU A 134 -1.75 17.59 -15.57
C LEU A 134 -2.85 18.66 -15.55
N ILE A 135 -3.42 18.94 -14.38
CA ILE A 135 -4.39 20.03 -14.21
C ILE A 135 -3.74 21.36 -14.59
N SER A 136 -2.51 21.61 -14.14
CA SER A 136 -1.78 22.85 -14.48
C SER A 136 -1.62 23.03 -15.99
N LEU A 137 -1.24 21.97 -16.71
CA LEU A 137 -1.11 22.00 -18.17
C LEU A 137 -2.45 22.28 -18.85
N ALA A 138 -3.52 21.60 -18.44
CA ALA A 138 -4.86 21.80 -18.98
C ALA A 138 -5.35 23.23 -18.74
N THR A 139 -5.07 23.80 -17.57
CA THR A 139 -5.49 25.17 -17.25
C THR A 139 -4.67 26.26 -17.96
N GLN A 140 -3.52 25.95 -18.56
CA GLN A 140 -2.74 26.90 -19.37
C GLN A 140 -3.22 26.99 -20.82
N GLU A 141 -3.93 25.98 -21.31
CA GLU A 141 -4.40 25.94 -22.68
C GLU A 141 -5.70 26.75 -22.85
N LYS A 142 -5.67 27.76 -23.74
CA LYS A 142 -6.82 28.66 -23.97
C LYS A 142 -8.09 27.93 -24.41
N SER A 143 -7.98 26.81 -25.14
CA SER A 143 -9.11 25.98 -25.57
C SER A 143 -9.80 25.36 -24.38
N SER A 144 -9.03 24.70 -23.51
CA SER A 144 -9.49 24.06 -22.29
C SER A 144 -10.11 25.06 -21.31
N GLN A 145 -9.49 26.23 -21.10
CA GLN A 145 -10.02 27.27 -20.21
C GLN A 145 -11.47 27.67 -20.53
N ARG A 146 -11.85 27.69 -21.83
CA ARG A 146 -13.20 28.06 -22.26
C ARG A 146 -14.26 26.99 -21.96
N GLN A 147 -13.85 25.77 -21.65
CA GLN A 147 -14.72 24.63 -21.38
C GLN A 147 -14.77 24.27 -19.89
N LEU A 148 -13.94 24.89 -19.06
CA LEU A 148 -13.87 24.63 -17.63
C LEU A 148 -14.82 25.54 -16.85
N ASN A 149 -15.45 24.98 -15.81
CA ASN A 149 -16.22 25.74 -14.84
C ASN A 149 -15.32 26.16 -13.68
N TYR A 150 -15.35 27.45 -13.33
CA TYR A 150 -14.55 28.01 -12.24
C TYR A 150 -15.43 28.38 -11.06
N PHE A 151 -14.92 28.14 -9.85
CA PHE A 151 -15.55 28.52 -8.59
C PHE A 151 -14.51 29.26 -7.73
N THR A 152 -14.97 30.12 -6.83
CA THR A 152 -14.10 30.77 -5.85
C THR A 152 -13.50 29.73 -4.91
N ASN A 153 -12.20 29.85 -4.61
CA ASN A 153 -11.56 28.94 -3.66
C ASN A 153 -12.16 29.16 -2.26
N SER A 154 -12.64 28.08 -1.65
CA SER A 154 -13.23 28.10 -0.30
C SER A 154 -12.27 28.52 0.82
N THR A 155 -10.96 28.57 0.57
CA THR A 155 -9.97 29.10 1.52
C THR A 155 -9.79 30.62 1.41
N LEU A 156 -10.48 31.28 0.47
CA LEU A 156 -10.50 32.73 0.40
C LEU A 156 -11.21 33.27 1.64
N TYR A 157 -10.50 34.06 2.43
CA TYR A 157 -11.05 34.78 3.57
C TYR A 157 -10.67 36.25 3.46
N GLU A 158 -11.55 37.13 3.94
CA GLU A 158 -11.25 38.55 4.02
C GLU A 158 -10.35 38.81 5.23
N TYR A 159 -9.23 39.50 4.99
CA TYR A 159 -8.33 39.93 6.04
C TYR A 159 -8.65 41.39 6.43
N PRO A 160 -8.94 41.69 7.71
CA PRO A 160 -9.22 43.05 8.15
C PRO A 160 -7.98 43.96 8.01
N PRO A 161 -8.11 45.20 7.51
CA PRO A 161 -6.98 46.08 7.20
C PRO A 161 -6.16 46.58 8.42
N ASP A 162 -6.62 46.41 9.65
CA ASP A 162 -6.10 47.16 10.82
C ASP A 162 -5.26 46.36 11.83
N GLN A 163 -4.70 45.20 11.47
CA GLN A 163 -3.73 44.52 12.35
C GLN A 163 -2.29 44.77 11.92
N VAL A 164 -1.64 45.69 12.63
CA VAL A 164 -0.18 45.89 12.64
C VAL A 164 0.46 44.70 13.32
N HIS A 165 1.23 43.91 12.58
CA HIS A 165 2.06 42.85 13.13
C HIS A 165 3.43 43.42 13.49
N LEU A 166 3.72 43.52 14.79
CA LEU A 166 5.09 43.69 15.28
C LEU A 166 5.74 42.31 15.28
N TYR A 167 6.77 42.14 14.46
CA TYR A 167 7.69 40.99 14.50
C TYR A 167 8.60 41.07 15.72
#